data_AF-A0A7W7DMU9-F1
#
_entry.id   AF-A0A7W7DMU9-F1
#
_cell.length_a   1.000
_cell.length_b   1.000
_cell.length_c   1.000
_cell.angle_alpha   90.00
_cell.angle_beta   90.00
_cell.angle_gamma   90.00
#
_symmetry.space_group_name_H-M   'P 1'
#
loop_
_entity.id
_entity.type
_entity.pdbx_description
1 polymer ?
#
loop_
_entity_poly.entity_id
_entity_poly.type
_entity_poly.pdbx_seq_one_letter_code
_entity_poly.pdbx_strand_id
1 'polypeptide(L)'
;MVGTVTHDPPPAGGRQGGPLIVTEDTELLDDLLRLCAAAGATPEVHHGVPERRGSWEAAPLVLVGDDAARRVRGAVRRRGVVLVGRDQDDSGVWRRAVEIGAEHVLMLPDGEQWLVDRIADVAEGVGRPALTVGVIGGRGGAGASTLACALAVTSAREGLRTLLVDADPLGGGLDVLLGGETAEGLRWPAFASSRGRVGGGALEESLPELHSLRVLSWDRGDRIAVPPQAVRAVLAAARRRGGTVVVDLPRRIDDGVAEVLTQLDVGVLVVPAELRAVAAAGRVASAVGMVLRDLRVAVRGPYPPGLDGREVARLLGLPLVGEVPDEPGLSRPDAGTAPPGATPRGPLARFCTEFWERALVEAGAA
;
A
#
# COMPACT_ATOMS: atom_id res chain seq x y z
N MET A 1 -45.96 22.46 -24.73
CA MET A 1 -45.97 21.69 -23.47
C MET A 1 -45.12 20.45 -23.71
N VAL A 2 -43.82 20.56 -23.45
CA VAL A 2 -42.83 19.50 -23.73
C VAL A 2 -42.13 19.24 -22.41
N GLY A 3 -42.43 18.09 -21.81
CA GLY A 3 -41.85 17.64 -20.54
C GLY A 3 -40.56 16.88 -20.80
N THR A 4 -39.46 17.41 -20.29
CA THR A 4 -38.14 16.78 -20.28
C THR A 4 -38.12 15.69 -19.21
N VAL A 5 -37.98 14.43 -19.62
CA VAL A 5 -37.75 13.31 -18.69
C VAL A 5 -36.23 13.16 -18.53
N THR A 6 -35.73 13.57 -17.38
CA THR A 6 -34.36 13.27 -16.94
C THR A 6 -34.34 11.85 -16.38
N HIS A 7 -33.72 10.92 -17.11
CA HIS A 7 -33.34 9.60 -16.60
C HIS A 7 -32.09 9.77 -15.73
N ASP A 8 -32.24 9.71 -14.42
CA ASP A 8 -31.10 9.45 -13.53
C ASP A 8 -30.69 7.97 -13.66
N PRO A 9 -29.40 7.65 -13.86
CA PRO A 9 -28.92 6.29 -13.77
C PRO A 9 -28.93 5.83 -12.29
N PRO A 10 -29.26 4.56 -12.00
CA PRO A 10 -29.21 4.07 -10.63
C PRO A 10 -27.75 4.03 -10.14
N PRO A 11 -27.47 4.38 -8.87
CA PRO A 11 -26.14 4.19 -8.32
C PRO A 11 -25.85 2.69 -8.22
N ALA A 12 -25.03 2.19 -9.13
CA ALA A 12 -24.47 0.84 -9.09
C ALA A 12 -23.31 0.83 -8.10
N GLY A 13 -23.60 0.45 -6.85
CA GLY A 13 -22.61 0.20 -5.81
C GLY A 13 -23.36 -0.19 -4.54
N GLY A 14 -23.36 -1.48 -4.19
CA GLY A 14 -23.97 -1.92 -2.93
C GLY A 14 -23.34 -1.13 -1.79
N ARG A 15 -24.15 -0.35 -1.06
CA ARG A 15 -23.72 0.37 0.15
C ARG A 15 -23.15 -0.65 1.12
N GLN A 16 -21.82 -0.79 1.15
CA GLN A 16 -21.15 -1.41 2.28
C GLN A 16 -21.51 -0.55 3.50
N GLY A 17 -22.02 -1.17 4.55
CA GLY A 17 -22.51 -0.46 5.74
C GLY A 17 -21.40 0.38 6.38
N GLY A 18 -21.76 1.49 7.03
CA GLY A 18 -20.80 2.29 7.78
C GLY A 18 -20.37 1.60 9.09
N PRO A 19 -19.49 2.24 9.89
CA PRO A 19 -19.09 1.71 11.19
C PRO A 19 -20.29 1.43 12.11
N LEU A 20 -20.22 0.39 12.91
CA LEU A 20 -21.23 0.08 13.93
C LEU A 20 -20.76 0.61 15.28
N ILE A 21 -21.56 1.43 15.95
CA ILE A 21 -21.31 1.92 17.32
C ILE A 21 -22.25 1.19 18.27
N VAL A 22 -21.71 0.66 19.37
CA VAL A 22 -22.46 0.03 20.45
C VAL A 22 -22.10 0.68 21.78
N THR A 23 -22.95 1.57 22.29
CA THR A 23 -22.75 2.27 23.57
C THR A 23 -24.10 2.73 24.13
N GLU A 24 -24.24 2.80 25.45
CA GLU A 24 -25.30 3.52 26.16
C GLU A 24 -24.82 4.84 26.78
N ASP A 25 -23.51 5.01 26.96
CA ASP A 25 -22.91 6.28 27.37
C ASP A 25 -23.12 7.31 26.25
N THR A 26 -23.90 8.35 26.56
CA THR A 26 -24.23 9.45 25.66
C THR A 26 -23.05 10.36 25.38
N GLU A 27 -22.16 10.58 26.35
CA GLU A 27 -20.97 11.42 26.15
C GLU A 27 -19.98 10.70 25.22
N LEU A 28 -19.78 9.40 25.45
CA LEU A 28 -18.98 8.58 24.54
C LEU A 28 -19.61 8.50 23.15
N LEU A 29 -20.92 8.36 23.06
CA LEU A 29 -21.62 8.35 21.78
C LEU A 29 -21.39 9.64 20.98
N ASP A 30 -21.52 10.81 21.62
CA ASP A 30 -21.29 12.11 20.98
C ASP A 30 -19.87 12.24 20.46
N ASP A 31 -18.87 11.79 21.24
CA ASP A 31 -17.47 11.75 20.78
C ASP A 31 -17.30 10.83 19.57
N LEU A 32 -17.81 9.59 19.62
CA LEU A 32 -17.69 8.65 18.52
C LEU A 32 -18.40 9.13 17.24
N LEU A 33 -19.55 9.80 17.36
CA LEU A 33 -20.25 10.42 16.24
C LEU A 33 -19.45 11.57 15.65
N ARG A 34 -18.84 12.43 16.49
CA ARG A 34 -17.93 13.50 16.05
C ARG A 34 -16.74 12.94 15.27
N LEU A 35 -16.11 11.87 15.76
CA LEU A 35 -14.97 11.22 15.08
C LEU A 35 -15.40 10.56 13.77
N CYS A 36 -16.57 9.93 13.72
CA CYS A 36 -17.12 9.39 12.47
C CYS A 36 -17.37 10.49 11.44
N ALA A 37 -17.96 11.62 11.85
CA ALA A 37 -18.19 12.76 10.98
C ALA A 37 -16.87 13.35 10.45
N ALA A 38 -15.85 13.49 11.31
CA ALA A 38 -14.51 13.93 10.90
C ALA A 38 -13.86 12.99 9.88
N ALA A 39 -14.17 11.70 9.95
CA ALA A 39 -13.72 10.67 9.02
C ALA A 39 -14.65 10.50 7.79
N GLY A 40 -15.69 11.32 7.63
CA GLY A 40 -16.64 11.21 6.51
C GLY A 40 -17.49 9.92 6.53
N ALA A 41 -17.61 9.26 7.69
CA ALA A 41 -18.36 8.02 7.85
C ALA A 41 -19.72 8.27 8.52
N THR A 42 -20.75 7.54 8.09
CA THR A 42 -22.07 7.53 8.75
C THR A 42 -22.25 6.22 9.51
N PRO A 43 -22.19 6.21 10.85
CA PRO A 43 -22.29 4.98 11.62
C PRO A 43 -23.73 4.53 11.84
N GLU A 44 -23.92 3.23 12.07
CA GLU A 44 -25.13 2.66 12.67
C GLU A 44 -24.95 2.61 14.20
N VAL A 45 -25.93 3.06 14.98
CA VAL A 45 -25.83 3.15 16.45
C VAL A 45 -26.79 2.17 17.12
N HIS A 46 -26.28 1.40 18.07
CA HIS A 46 -27.03 0.44 18.87
C HIS A 46 -26.61 0.51 20.34
N HIS A 47 -27.43 -0.04 21.23
CA HIS A 47 -27.12 -0.16 22.67
C HIS A 47 -26.71 -1.60 23.07
N GLY A 48 -26.70 -2.52 22.10
CA GLY A 48 -26.31 -3.92 22.22
C GLY A 48 -26.07 -4.51 20.83
N VAL A 49 -26.04 -5.85 20.72
CA VAL A 49 -25.91 -6.51 19.41
C VAL A 49 -27.10 -6.11 18.51
N PRO A 50 -26.87 -5.70 17.24
CA PRO A 50 -27.95 -5.29 16.34
C PRO A 50 -29.02 -6.37 16.18
N GLU A 51 -30.29 -5.95 16.17
CA GLU A 51 -31.43 -6.87 15.98
C GLU A 51 -31.46 -7.46 14.56
N ARG A 52 -31.00 -6.70 13.57
CA ARG A 52 -30.86 -7.16 12.19
C ARG A 52 -29.69 -8.15 12.11
N ARG A 53 -30.02 -9.44 11.95
CA ARG A 53 -29.03 -10.50 11.69
C ARG A 53 -28.07 -10.12 10.56
N GLY A 54 -26.78 -10.36 10.77
CA GLY A 54 -25.75 -10.06 9.78
C GLY A 54 -25.19 -8.64 9.85
N SER A 55 -25.82 -7.68 10.54
CA SER A 55 -25.28 -6.30 10.65
C SER A 55 -23.95 -6.29 11.42
N TRP A 56 -23.87 -7.05 12.51
CA TRP A 56 -22.62 -7.21 13.27
C TRP A 56 -21.49 -7.77 12.42
N GLU A 57 -21.76 -8.77 11.59
CA GLU A 57 -20.77 -9.43 10.73
C GLU A 57 -20.43 -8.63 9.48
N ALA A 58 -21.39 -7.87 8.93
CA ALA A 58 -21.21 -7.08 7.73
C ALA A 58 -20.58 -5.71 7.99
N ALA A 59 -20.67 -5.19 9.22
CA ALA A 59 -20.06 -3.91 9.58
C ALA A 59 -18.54 -3.94 9.27
N PRO A 60 -17.96 -2.90 8.68
CA PRO A 60 -16.53 -2.92 8.38
C PRO A 60 -15.66 -2.64 9.62
N LEU A 61 -16.24 -2.00 10.64
CA LEU A 61 -15.65 -1.66 11.93
C LEU A 61 -16.75 -1.66 12.99
N VAL A 62 -16.46 -2.20 14.18
CA VAL A 62 -17.38 -2.18 15.33
C VAL A 62 -16.70 -1.49 16.50
N LEU A 63 -17.28 -0.39 16.96
CA LEU A 63 -16.84 0.42 18.08
C LEU A 63 -17.75 0.11 19.27
N VAL A 64 -17.19 -0.49 20.31
CA VAL A 64 -17.94 -0.89 21.51
C VAL A 64 -17.52 0.01 22.66
N GLY A 65 -18.45 0.72 23.26
CA GLY A 65 -18.25 1.43 24.52
C GLY A 65 -17.99 0.44 25.65
N ASP A 66 -17.10 0.81 26.57
CA ASP A 66 -16.73 -0.06 27.67
C ASP A 66 -17.91 -0.39 28.62
N ASP A 67 -18.88 0.52 28.69
CA ASP A 67 -20.20 0.38 29.29
C ASP A 67 -21.04 -0.75 28.65
N ALA A 68 -20.98 -0.88 27.32
CA ALA A 68 -21.78 -1.83 26.56
C ALA A 68 -21.09 -3.19 26.31
N ALA A 69 -19.83 -3.36 26.72
CA ALA A 69 -19.05 -4.60 26.52
C ALA A 69 -19.79 -5.86 27.01
N ARG A 70 -20.53 -5.77 28.12
CA ARG A 70 -21.31 -6.91 28.65
C ARG A 70 -22.44 -7.35 27.72
N ARG A 71 -23.03 -6.42 26.97
CA ARG A 71 -24.15 -6.70 26.06
C ARG A 71 -23.74 -7.37 24.76
N VAL A 72 -22.45 -7.36 24.43
CA VAL A 72 -21.92 -7.98 23.21
C VAL A 72 -21.08 -9.24 23.45
N ARG A 73 -20.99 -9.74 24.70
CA ARG A 73 -20.23 -10.96 25.05
C ARG A 73 -20.66 -12.22 24.28
N GLY A 74 -21.88 -12.26 23.74
CA GLY A 74 -22.40 -13.37 22.92
C GLY A 74 -22.32 -13.13 21.41
N ALA A 75 -21.76 -12.01 20.96
CA ALA A 75 -21.63 -11.71 19.55
C ALA A 75 -20.57 -12.60 18.89
N VAL A 76 -20.71 -12.83 17.58
CA VAL A 76 -19.74 -13.61 16.80
C VAL A 76 -18.39 -12.90 16.81
N ARG A 77 -17.32 -13.64 17.14
CA ARG A 77 -15.95 -13.12 17.11
C ARG A 77 -15.54 -12.74 15.68
N ARG A 78 -14.95 -11.57 15.52
CA ARG A 78 -14.52 -11.03 14.22
C ARG A 78 -13.38 -10.04 14.39
N ARG A 79 -12.67 -9.75 13.29
CA ARG A 79 -11.68 -8.65 13.23
C ARG A 79 -12.40 -7.29 13.17
N GLY A 80 -11.67 -6.23 13.54
CA GLY A 80 -12.18 -4.86 13.51
C GLY A 80 -13.19 -4.55 14.62
N VAL A 81 -13.09 -5.22 15.78
CA VAL A 81 -13.80 -4.82 17.00
C VAL A 81 -12.84 -3.98 17.85
N VAL A 82 -13.25 -2.78 18.24
CA VAL A 82 -12.47 -1.86 19.06
C VAL A 82 -13.27 -1.53 20.31
N LEU A 83 -12.69 -1.76 21.49
CA LEU A 83 -13.26 -1.32 22.75
C LEU A 83 -12.80 0.12 23.03
N VAL A 84 -13.72 1.03 23.29
CA VAL A 84 -13.45 2.44 23.55
C VAL A 84 -13.94 2.78 24.96
N GLY A 85 -13.04 3.33 25.77
CA GLY A 85 -13.35 3.82 27.11
C GLY A 85 -12.92 5.27 27.30
N ARG A 86 -13.26 5.84 28.45
CA ARG A 86 -12.81 7.18 28.88
C ARG A 86 -12.04 7.17 30.20
N ASP A 87 -12.17 6.11 30.99
CA ASP A 87 -11.48 5.95 32.27
C ASP A 87 -10.15 5.22 32.07
N GLN A 88 -9.05 5.96 32.22
CA GLN A 88 -7.69 5.42 32.06
C GLN A 88 -7.26 4.54 33.25
N ASP A 89 -7.91 4.68 34.40
CA ASP A 89 -7.54 3.96 35.62
C ASP A 89 -8.30 2.64 35.79
N ASP A 90 -9.27 2.33 34.91
CA ASP A 90 -10.02 1.07 34.96
C ASP A 90 -9.22 -0.12 34.39
N SER A 91 -8.51 -0.82 35.29
CA SER A 91 -7.85 -2.09 35.00
C SER A 91 -8.77 -3.19 34.42
N GLY A 92 -10.09 -3.08 34.63
CA GLY A 92 -11.10 -4.01 34.13
C GLY A 92 -11.37 -3.92 32.63
N VAL A 93 -10.99 -2.82 31.97
CA VAL A 93 -11.24 -2.58 30.54
C VAL A 93 -10.55 -3.63 29.65
N TRP A 94 -9.32 -4.02 29.99
CA TRP A 94 -8.54 -5.02 29.26
C TRP A 94 -9.18 -6.41 29.36
N ARG A 95 -9.75 -6.74 30.51
CA ARG A 95 -10.50 -8.00 30.68
C ARG A 95 -11.74 -8.01 29.80
N ARG A 96 -12.51 -6.91 29.78
CA ARG A 96 -13.70 -6.76 28.93
C ARG A 96 -13.34 -6.87 27.44
N ALA A 97 -12.23 -6.29 27.02
CA ALA A 97 -11.72 -6.39 25.65
C ALA A 97 -11.49 -7.85 25.22
N VAL A 98 -10.81 -8.63 26.06
CA VAL A 98 -10.55 -10.06 25.80
C VAL A 98 -11.84 -10.87 25.73
N GLU A 99 -12.81 -10.58 26.60
CA GLU A 99 -14.10 -11.27 26.66
C GLU A 99 -14.95 -11.06 25.40
N ILE A 100 -14.87 -9.89 24.77
CA ILE A 100 -15.60 -9.60 23.52
C ILE A 100 -14.75 -9.85 22.27
N GLY A 101 -13.44 -10.04 22.44
CA GLY A 101 -12.50 -10.23 21.33
C GLY A 101 -12.17 -8.96 20.59
N ALA A 102 -12.10 -7.85 21.31
CA ALA A 102 -11.62 -6.60 20.74
C ALA A 102 -10.16 -6.76 20.30
N GLU A 103 -9.87 -6.31 19.08
CA GLU A 103 -8.54 -6.29 18.49
C GLU A 103 -7.71 -5.14 19.10
N HIS A 104 -8.39 -4.06 19.50
CA HIS A 104 -7.79 -2.88 20.11
C HIS A 104 -8.63 -2.36 21.28
N VAL A 105 -7.95 -1.72 22.23
CA VAL A 105 -8.54 -0.95 23.31
C VAL A 105 -8.01 0.47 23.21
N LEU A 106 -8.91 1.46 23.22
CA LEU A 106 -8.56 2.88 23.12
C LEU A 106 -9.22 3.66 24.25
N MET A 107 -8.48 4.64 24.77
CA MET A 107 -9.01 5.61 25.72
C MET A 107 -9.14 6.96 25.03
N LEU A 108 -10.31 7.58 25.12
CA LEU A 108 -10.49 8.95 24.66
C LEU A 108 -10.13 9.94 25.78
N PRO A 109 -9.48 11.07 25.46
CA PRO A 109 -9.22 11.59 24.10
C PRO A 109 -7.93 11.07 23.42
N ASP A 110 -7.06 10.34 24.13
CA ASP A 110 -5.73 9.98 23.62
C ASP A 110 -5.74 9.14 22.34
N GLY A 111 -6.78 8.32 22.14
CA GLY A 111 -6.98 7.46 20.97
C GLY A 111 -7.73 8.10 19.80
N GLU A 112 -8.14 9.38 19.87
CA GLU A 112 -8.99 10.02 18.84
C GLU A 112 -8.39 9.93 17.43
N GLN A 113 -7.11 10.28 17.29
CA GLN A 113 -6.46 10.31 15.97
C GLN A 113 -6.40 8.93 15.33
N TRP A 114 -6.04 7.90 16.10
CA TRP A 114 -6.03 6.52 15.63
C TRP A 114 -7.43 6.08 15.18
N LEU A 115 -8.46 6.48 15.93
CA LEU A 115 -9.82 6.08 15.66
C LEU A 115 -10.38 6.77 14.39
N VAL A 116 -10.10 8.06 14.20
CA VAL A 116 -10.42 8.79 12.96
C VAL A 116 -9.72 8.14 11.76
N ASP A 117 -8.45 7.79 11.92
CA ASP A 117 -7.67 7.12 10.88
C ASP A 117 -8.34 5.78 10.50
N ARG A 118 -8.63 4.94 11.50
CA ARG A 118 -9.29 3.65 11.28
C ARG A 118 -10.70 3.77 10.70
N ILE A 119 -11.49 4.76 11.13
CA ILE A 119 -12.85 4.97 10.62
C ILE A 119 -12.82 5.36 9.15
N ALA A 120 -11.98 6.31 8.73
CA ALA A 120 -11.97 6.64 7.31
C ALA A 120 -11.32 5.55 6.45
N ASP A 121 -10.50 4.65 7.01
CA ASP A 121 -9.96 3.51 6.25
C ASP A 121 -11.10 2.58 5.86
N VAL A 122 -12.04 2.35 6.79
CA VAL A 122 -13.23 1.55 6.50
C VAL A 122 -14.25 2.28 5.64
N ALA A 123 -14.37 3.61 5.77
CA ALA A 123 -15.24 4.42 4.93
C ALA A 123 -14.78 4.48 3.47
N GLU A 124 -13.47 4.48 3.22
CA GLU A 124 -12.87 4.42 1.88
C GLU A 124 -13.04 3.02 1.21
N GLY A 125 -13.52 2.02 1.96
CA GLY A 125 -13.79 0.66 1.50
C GLY A 125 -12.76 -0.34 2.02
N VAL A 126 -13.26 -1.43 2.60
CA VAL A 126 -12.47 -2.52 3.22
C VAL A 126 -11.88 -3.44 2.14
N GLY A 127 -10.96 -2.91 1.33
CA GLY A 127 -10.06 -3.74 0.57
C GLY A 127 -8.99 -4.32 1.50
N ARG A 128 -8.52 -5.54 1.24
CA ARG A 128 -7.18 -5.96 1.69
C ARG A 128 -6.17 -4.86 1.30
N PRO A 129 -5.14 -4.57 2.12
CA PRO A 129 -4.07 -3.68 1.70
C PRO A 129 -3.52 -4.10 0.34
N ALA A 130 -3.12 -3.14 -0.48
CA ALA A 130 -2.43 -3.43 -1.72
C ALA A 130 -1.15 -4.22 -1.40
N LEU A 131 -0.86 -5.23 -2.22
CA LEU A 131 0.42 -5.95 -2.14
C LEU A 131 1.53 -4.98 -2.56
N THR A 132 2.39 -4.61 -1.62
CA THR A 132 3.43 -3.61 -1.81
C THR A 132 4.78 -4.27 -2.07
N VAL A 133 5.32 -4.05 -3.27
CA VAL A 133 6.59 -4.61 -3.72
C VAL A 133 7.62 -3.50 -3.90
N GLY A 134 8.71 -3.55 -3.15
CA GLY A 134 9.85 -2.66 -3.36
C GLY A 134 10.88 -3.27 -4.30
N VAL A 135 11.46 -2.49 -5.20
CA VAL A 135 12.53 -2.92 -6.10
C VAL A 135 13.77 -2.10 -5.84
N ILE A 136 14.90 -2.74 -5.59
CA ILE A 136 16.15 -2.08 -5.23
C ILE A 136 17.33 -2.64 -6.02
N GLY A 137 18.25 -1.78 -6.46
CA GLY A 137 19.45 -2.22 -7.17
C GLY A 137 20.55 -2.70 -6.23
N GLY A 138 21.14 -3.87 -6.49
CA GLY A 138 22.38 -4.31 -5.82
C GLY A 138 23.60 -3.47 -6.20
N ARG A 139 23.56 -2.82 -7.37
CA ARG A 139 24.51 -1.79 -7.81
C ARG A 139 23.83 -0.67 -8.60
N GLY A 140 24.56 0.40 -8.88
CA GLY A 140 24.10 1.45 -9.79
C GLY A 140 23.94 0.88 -11.20
N GLY A 141 22.85 1.22 -11.88
CA GLY A 141 22.53 0.68 -13.21
C GLY A 141 22.22 -0.82 -13.21
N ALA A 142 21.71 -1.37 -12.09
CA ALA A 142 21.30 -2.76 -12.03
C ALA A 142 20.05 -3.08 -12.87
N GLY A 143 19.18 -2.09 -13.08
CA GLY A 143 17.88 -2.23 -13.74
C GLY A 143 16.68 -2.23 -12.79
N ALA A 144 16.83 -1.69 -11.56
CA ALA A 144 15.76 -1.65 -10.56
C ALA A 144 14.53 -0.85 -11.05
N SER A 145 14.73 0.41 -11.46
CA SER A 145 13.67 1.25 -12.02
C SER A 145 12.97 0.61 -13.23
N THR A 146 13.74 -0.03 -14.12
CA THR A 146 13.20 -0.75 -15.27
C THR A 146 12.30 -1.92 -14.85
N LEU A 147 12.74 -2.72 -13.87
CA LEU A 147 11.94 -3.82 -13.35
C LEU A 147 10.71 -3.32 -12.58
N ALA A 148 10.83 -2.23 -11.81
CA ALA A 148 9.72 -1.59 -11.11
C ALA A 148 8.63 -1.14 -12.10
N CYS A 149 9.01 -0.43 -13.17
CA CYS A 149 8.10 -0.07 -14.26
C CYS A 149 7.45 -1.31 -14.88
N ALA A 150 8.23 -2.35 -15.19
CA ALA A 150 7.71 -3.56 -15.83
C ALA A 150 6.73 -4.33 -14.94
N LEU A 151 7.00 -4.43 -13.65
CA LEU A 151 6.09 -5.02 -12.67
C LEU A 151 4.78 -4.24 -12.61
N ALA A 152 4.85 -2.91 -12.54
CA ALA A 152 3.66 -2.06 -12.47
C ALA A 152 2.83 -2.11 -13.76
N VAL A 153 3.46 -1.95 -14.94
CA VAL A 153 2.78 -2.04 -16.24
C VAL A 153 2.14 -3.41 -16.44
N THR A 154 2.83 -4.49 -16.03
CA THR A 154 2.27 -5.84 -16.11
C THR A 154 1.05 -6.00 -15.19
N SER A 155 1.14 -5.55 -13.92
CA SER A 155 0.02 -5.61 -12.96
C SER A 155 -1.22 -4.86 -13.46
N ALA A 156 -1.02 -3.64 -13.95
CA ALA A 156 -2.08 -2.81 -14.52
C ALA A 156 -2.76 -3.47 -15.72
N ARG A 157 -1.96 -4.09 -16.61
CA ARG A 157 -2.48 -4.82 -17.77
C ARG A 157 -3.34 -6.03 -17.38
N GLU A 158 -3.00 -6.72 -16.29
CA GLU A 158 -3.82 -7.81 -15.74
C GLU A 158 -5.09 -7.30 -15.02
N GLY A 159 -5.37 -5.98 -15.08
CA GLY A 159 -6.58 -5.37 -14.55
C GLY A 159 -6.52 -5.08 -13.05
N LEU A 160 -5.34 -5.17 -12.43
CA LEU A 160 -5.17 -4.84 -11.02
C LEU A 160 -5.01 -3.33 -10.85
N ARG A 161 -5.67 -2.77 -9.82
CA ARG A 161 -5.36 -1.41 -9.33
C ARG A 161 -3.87 -1.34 -9.05
N THR A 162 -3.18 -0.43 -9.72
CA THR A 162 -1.72 -0.36 -9.66
C THR A 162 -1.23 1.06 -9.46
N LEU A 163 -0.34 1.23 -8.50
CA LEU A 163 0.36 2.49 -8.25
C LEU A 163 1.87 2.26 -8.23
N LEU A 164 2.61 3.09 -8.95
CA LEU A 164 4.08 3.08 -9.02
C LEU A 164 4.62 4.32 -8.29
N VAL A 165 5.53 4.12 -7.34
CA VAL A 165 6.15 5.18 -6.54
C VAL A 165 7.64 5.22 -6.80
N ASP A 166 8.15 6.41 -7.16
CA ASP A 166 9.58 6.69 -7.23
C ASP A 166 10.08 7.17 -5.85
N ALA A 167 10.81 6.34 -5.11
CA ALA A 167 11.38 6.73 -3.83
C ALA A 167 12.81 7.32 -3.95
N ASP A 168 13.36 7.49 -5.16
CA ASP A 168 14.71 8.04 -5.36
C ASP A 168 14.65 9.53 -5.78
N PRO A 169 14.84 10.49 -4.84
CA PRO A 169 14.85 11.92 -5.16
C PRO A 169 15.98 12.35 -6.10
N LEU A 170 16.96 11.48 -6.35
CA LEU A 170 18.08 11.74 -7.25
C LEU A 170 17.92 11.02 -8.61
N GLY A 171 16.81 10.30 -8.79
CA GLY A 171 16.47 9.61 -10.03
C GLY A 171 16.10 10.56 -11.17
N GLY A 172 15.96 10.01 -12.38
CA GLY A 172 15.51 10.74 -13.57
C GLY A 172 13.98 10.94 -13.66
N GLY A 173 13.24 10.48 -12.64
CA GLY A 173 11.78 10.38 -12.63
C GLY A 173 11.28 9.15 -13.38
N LEU A 174 10.47 8.31 -12.71
CA LEU A 174 9.85 7.14 -13.35
C LEU A 174 8.85 7.51 -14.46
N ASP A 175 8.27 8.71 -14.39
CA ASP A 175 7.39 9.23 -15.44
C ASP A 175 8.11 9.36 -16.78
N VAL A 176 9.42 9.59 -16.81
CA VAL A 176 10.22 9.60 -18.05
C VAL A 176 10.34 8.20 -18.65
N LEU A 177 10.55 7.17 -17.83
CA LEU A 177 10.59 5.77 -18.30
C LEU A 177 9.23 5.29 -18.85
N LEU A 178 8.15 5.95 -18.42
CA LEU A 178 6.79 5.67 -18.88
C LEU A 178 6.32 6.62 -20.01
N GLY A 179 7.12 7.60 -20.41
CA GLY A 179 6.76 8.60 -21.43
C GLY A 179 5.63 9.54 -21.00
N GLY A 180 5.53 9.83 -19.70
CA GLY A 180 4.49 10.62 -19.06
C GLY A 180 4.98 11.94 -18.46
N GLU A 181 6.11 12.46 -18.91
CA GLU A 181 6.71 13.67 -18.35
C GLU A 181 5.85 14.94 -18.50
N THR A 182 4.89 14.94 -19.41
CA THR A 182 3.92 16.02 -19.62
C THR A 182 2.56 15.72 -18.99
N ALA A 183 2.38 14.57 -18.34
CA ALA A 183 1.11 14.18 -17.77
C ALA A 183 0.78 15.02 -16.52
N GLU A 184 -0.45 15.54 -16.51
CA GLU A 184 -1.02 16.33 -15.42
C GLU A 184 -1.17 15.48 -14.15
N GLY A 185 -1.06 16.14 -12.98
CA GLY A 185 -1.19 15.52 -11.67
C GLY A 185 -0.07 15.89 -10.71
N LEU A 186 -0.27 15.60 -9.43
CA LEU A 186 0.68 15.92 -8.37
C LEU A 186 1.94 15.04 -8.45
N ARG A 187 3.05 15.61 -7.97
CA ARG A 187 4.36 14.97 -7.81
C ARG A 187 4.80 15.11 -6.35
N TRP A 188 5.88 14.43 -5.96
CA TRP A 188 6.38 14.45 -4.57
C TRP A 188 6.42 15.81 -3.88
N PRO A 189 6.90 16.90 -4.52
CA PRO A 189 6.96 18.21 -3.86
C PRO A 189 5.61 18.76 -3.40
N ALA A 190 4.50 18.37 -4.04
CA ALA A 190 3.16 18.76 -3.61
C ALA A 190 2.77 18.19 -2.24
N PHE A 191 3.42 17.11 -1.80
CA PHE A 191 3.16 16.43 -0.53
C PHE A 191 4.14 16.85 0.58
N ALA A 192 5.15 17.67 0.29
CA ALA A 192 6.14 18.09 1.27
C ALA A 192 5.55 18.90 2.44
N SER A 193 4.45 19.63 2.19
CA SER A 193 3.73 20.42 3.19
C SER A 193 2.52 19.71 3.79
N SER A 194 2.20 18.50 3.33
CA SER A 194 1.05 17.73 3.83
C SER A 194 1.26 17.39 5.31
N ARG A 195 0.40 17.97 6.17
CA ARG A 195 0.33 17.62 7.60
C ARG A 195 -0.87 16.72 7.82
N GLY A 196 -0.63 15.52 8.35
CA GLY A 196 -1.69 14.58 8.70
C GLY A 196 -2.00 13.58 7.59
N ARG A 197 -3.21 13.03 7.64
CA ARG A 197 -3.62 11.91 6.79
C ARG A 197 -3.87 12.34 5.35
N VAL A 198 -3.35 11.56 4.41
CA VAL A 198 -3.73 11.61 2.99
C VAL A 198 -4.81 10.56 2.75
N GLY A 199 -5.94 10.94 2.16
CA GLY A 199 -7.00 9.98 1.77
C GLY A 199 -6.56 9.12 0.58
N GLY A 200 -6.87 7.82 0.58
CA GLY A 200 -6.37 6.87 -0.41
C GLY A 200 -6.90 7.15 -1.83
N GLY A 201 -8.21 7.37 -1.95
CA GLY A 201 -8.84 7.74 -3.23
C GLY A 201 -8.39 9.11 -3.74
N ALA A 202 -8.34 10.10 -2.84
CA ALA A 202 -7.87 11.45 -3.18
C ALA A 202 -6.41 11.47 -3.66
N LEU A 203 -5.53 10.65 -3.04
CA LEU A 203 -4.17 10.47 -3.53
C LEU A 203 -4.20 9.99 -4.98
N GLU A 204 -4.83 8.86 -5.27
CA GLU A 204 -4.85 8.30 -6.63
C GLU A 204 -5.42 9.24 -7.68
N GLU A 205 -6.55 9.88 -7.40
CA GLU A 205 -7.20 10.82 -8.31
C GLU A 205 -6.32 12.05 -8.61
N SER A 206 -5.47 12.44 -7.65
CA SER A 206 -4.54 13.55 -7.83
C SER A 206 -3.28 13.18 -8.63
N LEU A 207 -2.98 11.89 -8.81
CA LEU A 207 -1.77 11.44 -9.47
C LEU A 207 -1.98 11.24 -10.98
N PRO A 208 -0.92 11.44 -11.79
CA PRO A 208 -0.94 11.09 -13.21
C PRO A 208 -1.40 9.66 -13.46
N GLU A 209 -2.23 9.49 -14.48
CA GLU A 209 -2.59 8.18 -15.04
C GLU A 209 -1.74 7.89 -16.27
N LEU A 210 -1.02 6.78 -16.26
CA LEU A 210 -0.19 6.34 -17.38
C LEU A 210 -0.36 4.83 -17.54
N HIS A 211 -0.64 4.34 -18.75
CA HIS A 211 -0.72 2.89 -19.02
C HIS A 211 -1.63 2.12 -18.03
N SER A 212 -2.77 2.72 -17.64
CA SER A 212 -3.72 2.17 -16.66
C SER A 212 -3.18 2.01 -15.23
N LEU A 213 -2.08 2.69 -14.88
CA LEU A 213 -1.59 2.82 -13.51
C LEU A 213 -1.48 4.28 -13.05
N ARG A 214 -1.43 4.49 -11.74
CA ARG A 214 -1.12 5.79 -11.11
C ARG A 214 0.37 5.90 -10.82
N VAL A 215 0.97 7.07 -11.02
CA VAL A 215 2.42 7.25 -10.82
C VAL A 215 2.70 8.43 -9.89
N LEU A 216 3.44 8.18 -8.81
CA LEU A 216 4.04 9.22 -7.99
C LEU A 216 5.53 9.30 -8.28
N SER A 217 5.92 10.29 -9.10
CA SER A 217 7.30 10.58 -9.48
C SER A 217 7.81 11.86 -8.82
N TRP A 218 9.11 12.10 -8.88
CA TRP A 218 9.71 13.41 -8.60
C TRP A 218 9.49 14.34 -9.80
N ASP A 219 9.28 15.63 -9.53
CA ASP A 219 9.27 16.62 -10.61
C ASP A 219 10.71 17.03 -10.98
N ARG A 220 10.82 17.93 -11.97
CA ARG A 220 12.10 18.47 -12.45
C ARG A 220 12.41 19.84 -11.84
N GLY A 221 11.67 20.23 -10.80
CA GLY A 221 11.79 21.50 -10.13
C GLY A 221 12.92 21.51 -9.10
N ASP A 222 12.89 22.50 -8.21
CA ASP A 222 13.81 22.58 -7.09
C ASP A 222 13.64 21.37 -6.16
N ARG A 223 14.76 20.86 -5.64
CA ARG A 223 14.77 19.72 -4.72
C ARG A 223 14.15 20.12 -3.38
N ILE A 224 12.85 19.87 -3.23
CA ILE A 224 12.15 20.03 -1.97
C ILE A 224 12.32 18.74 -1.16
N ALA A 225 12.87 18.87 0.04
CA ALA A 225 12.99 17.75 0.97
C ALA A 225 11.59 17.35 1.47
N VAL A 226 11.17 16.13 1.13
CA VAL A 226 9.92 15.55 1.64
C VAL A 226 10.20 14.90 3.01
N PRO A 227 9.51 15.31 4.10
CA PRO A 227 9.73 14.73 5.42
C PRO A 227 9.39 13.23 5.46
N PRO A 228 10.09 12.39 6.26
CA PRO A 228 9.78 10.96 6.40
C PRO A 228 8.31 10.69 6.77
N GLN A 229 7.70 11.56 7.60
CA GLN A 229 6.30 11.42 7.98
C GLN A 229 5.35 11.57 6.79
N ALA A 230 5.70 12.43 5.81
CA ALA A 230 4.92 12.60 4.60
C ALA A 230 5.07 11.38 3.68
N VAL A 231 6.29 10.85 3.53
CA VAL A 231 6.54 9.57 2.82
C VAL A 231 5.71 8.45 3.42
N ARG A 232 5.72 8.33 4.76
CA ARG A 232 4.92 7.34 5.49
C ARG A 232 3.43 7.50 5.19
N ALA A 233 2.89 8.71 5.28
CA ALA A 233 1.47 8.98 5.07
C ALA A 233 1.02 8.69 3.63
N VAL A 234 1.84 9.08 2.64
CA VAL A 234 1.57 8.84 1.22
C VAL A 234 1.58 7.34 0.90
N LEU A 235 2.57 6.58 1.38
CA LEU A 235 2.56 5.14 1.16
C LEU A 235 1.44 4.43 1.91
N ALA A 236 1.13 4.84 3.13
CA ALA A 236 -0.01 4.31 3.86
C ALA A 236 -1.31 4.55 3.08
N ALA A 237 -1.47 5.71 2.44
CA ALA A 237 -2.61 6.02 1.59
C ALA A 237 -2.63 5.21 0.29
N ALA A 238 -1.49 5.06 -0.39
CA ALA A 238 -1.36 4.28 -1.62
C ALA A 238 -1.77 2.81 -1.43
N ARG A 239 -1.46 2.26 -0.25
CA ARG A 239 -1.78 0.87 0.12
C ARG A 239 -3.25 0.62 0.43
N ARG A 240 -4.04 1.67 0.68
CA ARG A 240 -5.48 1.52 0.89
C ARG A 240 -6.15 1.15 -0.43
N ARG A 241 -7.30 0.48 -0.38
CA ARG A 241 -8.14 0.10 -1.54
C ARG A 241 -7.65 -1.11 -2.38
N GLY A 242 -6.66 -1.86 -1.90
CA GLY A 242 -6.21 -3.11 -2.53
C GLY A 242 -5.47 -2.94 -3.86
N GLY A 243 -5.25 -4.03 -4.58
CA GLY A 243 -4.41 -4.03 -5.78
C GLY A 243 -2.92 -4.19 -5.45
N THR A 244 -2.06 -3.48 -6.18
CA THR A 244 -0.61 -3.56 -6.04
C THR A 244 0.03 -2.17 -5.97
N VAL A 245 1.03 -2.02 -5.12
CA VAL A 245 1.90 -0.83 -5.09
C VAL A 245 3.32 -1.30 -5.40
N VAL A 246 3.95 -0.70 -6.41
CA VAL A 246 5.37 -0.96 -6.72
C VAL A 246 6.17 0.26 -6.34
N VAL A 247 7.26 0.08 -5.60
CA VAL A 247 8.12 1.19 -5.15
C VAL A 247 9.53 0.99 -5.70
N ASP A 248 10.01 1.94 -6.50
CA ASP A 248 11.42 1.99 -6.92
C ASP A 248 12.25 2.63 -5.82
N LEU A 249 13.20 1.87 -5.26
CA LEU A 249 13.96 2.26 -4.08
C LEU A 249 15.37 2.75 -4.45
N PRO A 250 15.84 3.84 -3.83
CA PRO A 250 17.25 4.19 -3.88
C PRO A 250 18.06 3.18 -3.06
N ARG A 251 19.36 3.10 -3.35
CA ARG A 251 20.28 2.20 -2.62
C ARG A 251 20.71 2.73 -1.25
N ARG A 252 20.61 4.05 -1.06
CA ARG A 252 20.91 4.69 0.22
C ARG A 252 19.65 4.63 1.06
N ILE A 253 19.76 3.99 2.22
CA ILE A 253 18.68 3.98 3.21
C ILE A 253 18.86 5.21 4.09
N ASP A 254 17.97 6.17 3.95
CA ASP A 254 17.77 7.28 4.87
C ASP A 254 16.44 7.08 5.64
N ASP A 255 16.06 8.06 6.46
CA ASP A 255 14.84 7.97 7.28
C ASP A 255 13.57 7.86 6.42
N GLY A 256 13.53 8.48 5.25
CA GLY A 256 12.40 8.40 4.33
C GLY A 256 12.28 6.99 3.73
N VAL A 257 13.41 6.44 3.26
CA VAL A 257 13.47 5.07 2.72
C VAL A 257 13.18 4.04 3.81
N ALA A 258 13.58 4.27 5.05
CA ALA A 258 13.21 3.41 6.18
C ALA A 258 11.69 3.34 6.36
N GLU A 259 10.97 4.47 6.26
CA GLU A 259 9.49 4.51 6.30
C GLU A 259 8.84 3.81 5.09
N VAL A 260 9.53 3.73 3.96
CA VAL A 260 9.10 2.89 2.83
C VAL A 260 9.25 1.42 3.15
N LEU A 261 10.45 1.01 3.60
CA LEU A 261 10.79 -0.39 3.85
C LEU A 261 9.88 -1.05 4.89
N THR A 262 9.43 -0.32 5.91
CA THR A 262 8.50 -0.81 6.94
C THR A 262 7.10 -1.12 6.40
N GLN A 263 6.75 -0.62 5.22
CA GLN A 263 5.43 -0.76 4.59
C GLN A 263 5.44 -1.67 3.36
N LEU A 264 6.59 -2.27 3.03
CA LEU A 264 6.70 -3.26 1.95
C LEU A 264 6.30 -4.64 2.47
N ASP A 265 5.61 -5.40 1.63
CA ASP A 265 5.32 -6.80 1.90
C ASP A 265 6.45 -7.69 1.35
N VAL A 266 7.01 -7.34 0.19
CA VAL A 266 8.11 -8.06 -0.47
C VAL A 266 9.12 -7.08 -1.09
N GLY A 267 10.41 -7.40 -1.00
CA GLY A 267 11.49 -6.68 -1.67
C GLY A 267 12.16 -7.51 -2.77
N VAL A 268 12.50 -6.88 -3.88
CA VAL A 268 13.25 -7.50 -4.98
C VAL A 268 14.58 -6.77 -5.19
N LEU A 269 15.67 -7.44 -4.84
CA LEU A 269 17.03 -6.98 -5.06
C LEU A 269 17.50 -7.38 -6.47
N VAL A 270 17.68 -6.41 -7.36
CA VAL A 270 18.13 -6.62 -8.74
C VAL A 270 19.66 -6.65 -8.79
N VAL A 271 20.24 -7.78 -9.21
CA VAL A 271 21.69 -8.00 -9.16
C VAL A 271 22.21 -8.46 -10.52
N PRO A 272 23.01 -7.64 -11.23
CA PRO A 272 23.77 -8.12 -12.38
C PRO A 272 24.69 -9.26 -11.98
N ALA A 273 24.83 -10.27 -12.85
CA ALA A 273 25.64 -11.46 -12.63
C ALA A 273 27.16 -11.18 -12.75
N GLU A 274 27.65 -10.20 -11.99
CA GLU A 274 29.05 -9.79 -11.94
C GLU A 274 29.54 -9.89 -10.50
N LEU A 275 30.73 -10.45 -10.25
CA LEU A 275 31.24 -10.64 -8.89
C LEU A 275 31.23 -9.35 -8.05
N ARG A 276 31.59 -8.21 -8.66
CA ARG A 276 31.56 -6.90 -7.99
C ARG A 276 30.15 -6.43 -7.69
N ALA A 277 29.18 -6.76 -8.55
CA ALA A 277 27.78 -6.47 -8.32
C ALA A 277 27.21 -7.32 -7.17
N VAL A 278 27.55 -8.61 -7.11
CA VAL A 278 27.18 -9.50 -6.00
C VAL A 278 27.74 -8.99 -4.67
N ALA A 279 29.02 -8.61 -4.63
CA ALA A 279 29.64 -8.05 -3.43
C ALA A 279 29.00 -6.72 -2.98
N ALA A 280 28.60 -5.86 -3.93
CA ALA A 280 27.86 -4.63 -3.62
C ALA A 280 26.43 -4.94 -3.13
N ALA A 281 25.77 -5.91 -3.76
CA ALA A 281 24.43 -6.37 -3.41
C ALA A 281 24.38 -6.94 -1.99
N GLY A 282 25.42 -7.66 -1.54
CA GLY A 282 25.49 -8.15 -0.16
C GLY A 282 25.42 -7.04 0.89
N ARG A 283 26.00 -5.87 0.61
CA ARG A 283 25.91 -4.71 1.51
C ARG A 283 24.50 -4.11 1.52
N VAL A 284 23.86 -4.02 0.36
CA VAL A 284 22.48 -3.54 0.23
C VAL A 284 21.52 -4.51 0.95
N ALA A 285 21.66 -5.81 0.69
CA ALA A 285 20.87 -6.86 1.33
C ALA A 285 20.99 -6.83 2.85
N SER A 286 22.21 -6.69 3.38
CA SER A 286 22.43 -6.59 4.82
C SER A 286 21.72 -5.39 5.43
N ALA A 287 21.70 -4.24 4.74
CA ALA A 287 21.07 -3.02 5.26
C ALA A 287 19.53 -3.10 5.17
N VAL A 288 19.00 -3.56 4.05
CA VAL A 288 17.55 -3.73 3.84
C VAL A 288 16.98 -4.81 4.76
N GLY A 289 17.70 -5.92 4.94
CA GLY A 289 17.29 -7.05 5.77
C GLY A 289 17.19 -6.74 7.27
N MET A 290 17.70 -5.59 7.73
CA MET A 290 17.46 -5.11 9.09
C MET A 290 16.01 -4.64 9.31
N VAL A 291 15.29 -4.29 8.23
CA VAL A 291 13.95 -3.72 8.27
C VAL A 291 12.94 -4.63 7.57
N LEU A 292 13.26 -5.07 6.35
CA LEU A 292 12.39 -5.89 5.52
C LEU A 292 12.71 -7.37 5.66
N ARG A 293 11.73 -8.16 6.07
CA ARG A 293 11.90 -9.61 6.32
C ARG A 293 11.94 -10.44 5.04
N ASP A 294 11.08 -10.13 4.07
CA ASP A 294 10.99 -10.85 2.81
C ASP A 294 11.73 -10.08 1.71
N LEU A 295 13.03 -10.32 1.62
CA LEU A 295 13.88 -9.81 0.54
C LEU A 295 14.30 -10.97 -0.36
N ARG A 296 14.03 -10.83 -1.65
CA ARG A 296 14.33 -11.84 -2.68
C ARG A 296 15.29 -11.25 -3.71
N VAL A 297 16.00 -12.08 -4.45
CA VAL A 297 16.94 -11.65 -5.49
C VAL A 297 16.41 -11.95 -6.88
N ALA A 298 16.53 -10.97 -7.79
CA ALA A 298 16.34 -11.15 -9.22
C ALA A 298 17.68 -10.88 -9.92
N VAL A 299 18.17 -11.86 -10.68
CA VAL A 299 19.51 -11.80 -11.25
C VAL A 299 19.44 -11.37 -12.71
N ARG A 300 20.35 -10.52 -13.17
CA ARG A 300 20.40 -10.09 -14.57
C ARG A 300 21.68 -10.58 -15.23
N GLY A 301 21.55 -11.32 -16.33
CA GLY A 301 22.70 -11.75 -17.12
C GLY A 301 23.43 -10.61 -17.85
N PRO A 302 24.46 -10.96 -18.65
CA PRO A 302 24.99 -12.30 -18.88
C PRO A 302 25.82 -12.84 -17.69
N TYR A 303 25.90 -14.16 -17.54
CA TYR A 303 26.71 -14.79 -16.50
C TYR A 303 28.15 -15.07 -16.98
N PRO A 304 29.16 -14.84 -16.13
CA PRO A 304 30.48 -15.41 -16.34
C PRO A 304 30.45 -16.93 -16.16
N PRO A 305 31.40 -17.67 -16.75
CA PRO A 305 31.50 -19.12 -16.56
C PRO A 305 31.53 -19.50 -15.07
N GLY A 306 30.68 -20.46 -14.69
CA GLY A 306 30.61 -20.98 -13.31
C GLY A 306 29.74 -20.17 -12.35
N LEU A 307 29.10 -19.09 -12.80
CA LEU A 307 28.08 -18.38 -12.04
C LEU A 307 26.71 -18.62 -12.67
N ASP A 308 25.70 -18.85 -11.84
CA ASP A 308 24.29 -18.86 -12.25
C ASP A 308 23.44 -18.10 -11.20
N GLY A 309 22.16 -17.93 -11.49
CA GLY A 309 21.25 -17.21 -10.59
C GLY A 309 21.12 -17.87 -9.21
N ARG A 310 21.25 -19.21 -9.13
CA ARG A 310 21.17 -19.96 -7.87
C ARG A 310 22.40 -19.74 -7.01
N GLU A 311 23.58 -19.64 -7.64
CA GLU A 311 24.82 -19.33 -6.95
C GLU A 311 24.82 -17.89 -6.42
N VAL A 312 24.35 -16.92 -7.21
CA VAL A 312 24.17 -15.54 -6.73
C VAL A 312 23.23 -15.48 -5.52
N ALA A 313 22.09 -16.18 -5.60
CA ALA A 313 21.14 -16.26 -4.49
C ALA A 313 21.74 -16.90 -3.24
N ARG A 314 22.50 -17.99 -3.41
CA ARG A 314 23.23 -18.66 -2.32
C ARG A 314 24.24 -17.73 -1.66
N LEU A 315 25.04 -17.02 -2.45
CA LEU A 315 26.05 -16.08 -1.94
C LEU A 315 25.44 -14.91 -1.16
N LEU A 316 24.22 -14.49 -1.52
CA LEU A 316 23.49 -13.43 -0.82
C LEU A 316 22.63 -13.95 0.34
N GLY A 317 22.39 -15.26 0.43
CA GLY A 317 21.48 -15.85 1.40
C GLY A 317 20.02 -15.47 1.19
N LEU A 318 19.61 -15.18 -0.05
CA LEU A 318 18.25 -14.71 -0.38
C LEU A 318 17.51 -15.70 -1.30
N PRO A 319 16.18 -15.80 -1.22
CA PRO A 319 15.38 -16.56 -2.18
C PRO A 319 15.52 -16.00 -3.60
N LEU A 320 15.64 -16.87 -4.61
CA LEU A 320 15.71 -16.48 -6.01
C LEU A 320 14.31 -16.30 -6.59
N VAL A 321 13.99 -15.10 -7.09
CA VAL A 321 12.79 -14.82 -7.89
C VAL A 321 12.91 -15.43 -9.28
N GLY A 322 14.08 -15.22 -9.89
CA GLY A 322 14.40 -15.70 -11.23
C GLY A 322 15.45 -14.81 -11.90
N GLU A 323 15.60 -15.01 -13.21
CA GLU A 323 16.49 -14.22 -14.06
C GLU A 323 15.69 -13.15 -14.81
N VAL A 324 16.07 -11.89 -14.65
CA VAL A 324 15.49 -10.76 -15.38
C VAL A 324 16.00 -10.82 -16.82
N PRO A 325 15.11 -11.04 -17.80
CA PRO A 325 15.52 -11.15 -19.19
C PRO A 325 15.92 -9.79 -19.76
N ASP A 326 16.81 -9.82 -20.75
CA ASP A 326 17.13 -8.62 -21.52
C ASP A 326 16.00 -8.29 -22.51
N GLU A 327 15.72 -7.00 -22.67
CA GLU A 327 14.74 -6.49 -23.62
C GLU A 327 15.44 -5.46 -24.52
N PRO A 328 15.84 -5.85 -25.75
CA PRO A 328 16.70 -5.03 -26.60
C PRO A 328 16.19 -3.60 -26.86
N GLY A 329 14.86 -3.42 -26.93
CA GLY A 329 14.22 -2.11 -27.13
C GLY A 329 14.39 -1.14 -25.96
N LEU A 330 14.70 -1.63 -24.76
CA LEU A 330 14.93 -0.79 -23.57
C LEU A 330 16.38 -0.31 -23.46
N SER A 331 17.32 -0.99 -24.12
CA SER A 331 18.74 -0.62 -24.10
C SER A 331 19.05 0.64 -24.92
N ARG A 332 18.16 1.00 -25.86
CA ARG A 332 18.24 2.21 -26.69
C ARG A 332 16.83 2.80 -26.89
N PRO A 333 16.31 3.54 -25.92
CA PRO A 333 15.00 4.12 -26.05
C PRO A 333 15.02 5.24 -27.09
N ASP A 334 14.26 5.09 -28.16
CA ASP A 334 13.91 6.13 -29.13
C ASP A 334 12.64 6.86 -28.68
N ALA A 335 12.36 8.02 -29.28
CA ALA A 335 11.09 8.73 -29.07
C ALA A 335 9.91 7.81 -29.44
N GLY A 336 9.09 7.45 -28.46
CA GLY A 336 7.96 6.50 -28.63
C GLY A 336 8.25 5.06 -28.23
N THR A 337 9.37 4.78 -27.56
CA THR A 337 9.63 3.44 -26.99
C THR A 337 8.54 3.07 -26.00
N ALA A 338 7.94 1.89 -26.20
CA ALA A 338 6.95 1.36 -25.28
C ALA A 338 7.56 1.17 -23.88
N PRO A 339 6.79 1.38 -22.80
CA PRO A 339 7.34 1.26 -21.46
C PRO A 339 7.83 -0.17 -21.17
N PRO A 340 8.74 -0.36 -20.20
CA PRO A 340 9.17 -1.69 -19.78
C PRO A 340 7.97 -2.60 -19.49
N GLY A 341 7.98 -3.83 -20.03
CA GLY A 341 6.89 -4.79 -19.82
C GLY A 341 5.61 -4.55 -20.65
N ALA A 342 5.58 -3.52 -21.52
CA ALA A 342 4.41 -3.23 -22.36
C ALA A 342 4.03 -4.38 -23.31
N THR A 343 5.02 -5.09 -23.84
CA THR A 343 4.80 -6.18 -24.80
C THR A 343 4.28 -7.42 -24.08
N PRO A 344 3.00 -7.84 -24.24
CA PRO A 344 2.42 -8.90 -23.39
C PRO A 344 3.08 -10.26 -23.53
N ARG A 345 3.61 -10.56 -24.72
CA ARG A 345 4.37 -11.78 -25.01
C ARG A 345 5.89 -11.60 -24.85
N GLY A 346 6.33 -10.41 -24.46
CA GLY A 346 7.72 -10.08 -24.20
C GLY A 346 8.27 -10.90 -23.04
N PRO A 347 9.58 -11.17 -23.00
CA PRO A 347 10.18 -11.97 -21.94
C PRO A 347 10.07 -11.27 -20.57
N LEU A 348 10.25 -9.94 -20.52
CA LEU A 348 10.13 -9.18 -19.28
C LEU A 348 8.71 -9.17 -18.71
N ALA A 349 7.69 -9.04 -19.57
CA ALA A 349 6.28 -9.13 -19.17
C ALA A 349 5.94 -10.52 -18.62
N ARG A 350 6.46 -11.59 -19.23
CA ARG A 350 6.29 -12.97 -18.73
C ARG A 350 6.92 -13.16 -17.37
N PHE A 351 8.17 -12.70 -17.19
CA PHE A 351 8.84 -12.70 -15.89
C PHE A 351 8.00 -11.99 -14.81
N CYS A 352 7.47 -10.80 -15.12
CA CYS A 352 6.63 -10.04 -14.18
C CYS A 352 5.29 -10.74 -13.89
N THR A 353 4.70 -11.41 -14.89
CA THR A 353 3.43 -12.16 -14.72
C THR A 353 3.65 -13.33 -13.75
N GLU A 354 4.69 -14.13 -13.96
CA GLU A 354 5.04 -15.24 -13.06
C GLU A 354 5.35 -14.76 -11.63
N PHE A 355 5.99 -13.59 -11.50
CA PHE A 355 6.22 -12.98 -10.19
C PHE A 355 4.89 -12.65 -9.49
N TRP A 356 3.96 -11.97 -10.18
CA TRP A 356 2.68 -11.58 -9.59
C TRP A 356 1.80 -12.78 -9.24
N GLU A 357 1.75 -13.81 -10.10
CA GLU A 357 1.01 -15.04 -9.82
C GLU A 357 1.47 -15.69 -8.51
N ARG A 358 2.79 -15.79 -8.29
CA ARG A 358 3.35 -16.35 -7.05
C ARG A 358 3.09 -15.45 -5.85
N ALA A 359 3.40 -14.15 -5.97
CA ALA A 359 3.30 -13.21 -4.86
C ALA A 359 1.84 -13.02 -4.38
N LEU A 360 0.87 -13.01 -5.30
CA LEU A 360 -0.56 -12.90 -4.95
C LEU A 360 -1.10 -14.17 -4.28
N VAL A 361 -0.61 -15.36 -4.68
CA VAL A 361 -0.96 -16.63 -4.03
C VAL A 361 -0.41 -16.66 -2.60
N GLU A 362 0.85 -16.26 -2.41
CA GLU A 362 1.50 -16.20 -1.10
C GLU A 362 0.80 -15.18 -0.18
N ALA A 363 0.47 -14.00 -0.70
CA ALA A 363 -0.25 -12.96 0.05
C ALA A 363 -1.69 -13.37 0.41
N GLY A 364 -2.33 -14.23 -0.38
CA GLY A 364 -3.65 -14.79 -0.07
C GLY A 364 -3.64 -15.90 0.99
N ALA A 365 -2.47 -16.50 1.27
CA ALA A 365 -2.30 -17.59 2.23
C ALA A 365 -1.83 -17.13 3.63
N ALA A 366 -1.35 -15.89 3.76
CA ALA A 366 -0.82 -15.28 4.98
C ALA A 366 -1.91 -14.60 5.84
#